data_AF-A0A1G1ZHJ6-F1
#
_entry.id   AF-A0A1G1ZHJ6-F1
#
_cell.length_a   1.000
_cell.length_b   1.000
_cell.length_c   1.000
_cell.angle_alpha   90.00
_cell.angle_beta   90.00
_cell.angle_gamma   90.00
#
_symmetry.space_group_name_H-M   'P 1'
#
loop_
_entity.id
_entity.type
_entity.pdbx_description
1 polymer ?
#
loop_
_entity_poly.entity_id
_entity_poly.type
_entity_poly.pdbx_seq_one_letter_code
_entity_poly.pdbx_strand_id
1 'polypeptide(L)'
;MERVYKIWSKLEFILILASLVGFVISSFLKMEFLASAFFWGLVGLLVLSVTLEKFIVENALKRKYSLPVYSLKAVIDELSEDSVLYKWGLRMGDVVVRVNGDELENTFLFDNWWQDNDSVTLAVLRDNQELQITVKKE
;
A
#
# COMPACT_ATOMS: atom_id res chain seq x y z
N MET A 1 56.95 -9.43 -51.00
CA MET A 1 56.78 -8.25 -50.11
C MET A 1 55.36 -7.69 -50.20
N GLU A 2 54.88 -7.29 -51.38
CA GLU A 2 53.58 -6.62 -51.56
C GLU A 2 52.33 -7.44 -51.15
N ARG A 3 52.31 -8.76 -51.42
CA ARG A 3 51.21 -9.65 -50.98
C ARG A 3 51.09 -9.75 -49.45
N VAL A 4 52.21 -9.73 -48.73
CA VAL A 4 52.22 -9.83 -47.26
C VAL A 4 51.69 -8.53 -46.64
N TYR A 5 52.08 -7.38 -47.19
CA TYR A 5 51.58 -6.07 -46.77
C TYR A 5 50.06 -5.93 -46.99
N LYS A 6 49.55 -6.41 -48.13
CA LYS A 6 48.12 -6.38 -48.44
C LYS A 6 47.28 -7.26 -47.51
N ILE A 7 47.84 -8.37 -47.02
CA ILE A 7 47.19 -9.24 -46.03
C ILE A 7 47.21 -8.58 -44.65
N TRP A 8 48.33 -7.98 -44.26
CA TRP A 8 48.47 -7.26 -42.99
C TRP A 8 47.52 -6.06 -42.89
N SER A 9 47.44 -5.24 -43.93
CA SER A 9 46.50 -4.10 -43.99
C SER A 9 45.03 -4.53 -43.92
N LYS A 10 44.67 -5.66 -44.54
CA LYS A 10 43.32 -6.24 -44.39
C LYS A 10 43.04 -6.71 -42.96
N LEU A 11 44.03 -7.27 -42.28
CA LEU A 11 43.90 -7.67 -40.88
C LEU A 11 43.69 -6.46 -39.96
N GLU A 12 44.48 -5.40 -40.14
CA GLU A 12 44.34 -4.15 -39.37
C GLU A 12 42.96 -3.53 -39.58
N PHE A 13 42.47 -3.50 -40.82
CA PHE A 13 41.13 -3.01 -41.12
C PHE A 13 40.04 -3.82 -40.42
N ILE A 14 40.16 -5.15 -40.39
CA ILE A 14 39.22 -6.04 -39.69
C ILE A 14 39.25 -5.78 -38.17
N LEU A 15 40.44 -5.57 -37.59
CA LEU A 15 40.60 -5.30 -36.15
C LEU A 15 40.01 -3.94 -35.74
N ILE A 16 40.16 -2.91 -36.58
CA ILE A 16 39.54 -1.60 -36.37
C ILE A 16 38.01 -1.72 -36.45
N LEU A 17 37.50 -2.46 -37.44
CA LEU A 17 36.06 -2.66 -37.60
C LEU A 17 35.46 -3.42 -36.40
N ALA A 18 36.14 -4.46 -35.92
CA ALA A 18 35.72 -5.23 -34.75
C ALA A 18 35.70 -4.37 -33.47
N SER A 19 36.67 -3.47 -33.31
CA SER A 19 36.74 -2.53 -32.18
C SER A 19 35.59 -1.50 -32.21
N LEU A 20 35.27 -0.97 -33.39
CA LEU A 20 34.13 -0.05 -33.60
C LEU A 20 32.80 -0.72 -33.28
N VAL A 21 32.59 -1.95 -33.75
CA VAL A 21 31.37 -2.72 -33.46
C VAL A 21 31.25 -3.00 -31.96
N GLY A 22 32.35 -3.39 -31.30
CA GLY A 22 32.38 -3.59 -29.84
C GLY A 22 32.06 -2.30 -29.06
N PHE A 23 32.56 -1.15 -29.52
CA PHE A 23 32.26 0.15 -28.93
C PHE A 23 30.79 0.55 -29.09
N VAL A 24 30.19 0.33 -30.25
CA VAL A 24 28.77 0.61 -30.51
C VAL A 24 27.87 -0.29 -29.65
N ILE A 25 28.16 -1.60 -29.58
CA ILE A 25 27.41 -2.54 -28.75
C ILE A 25 27.53 -2.16 -27.26
N SER A 26 28.74 -1.84 -26.79
CA SER A 26 28.96 -1.42 -25.40
C SER A 26 28.22 -0.12 -25.07
N SER A 27 28.20 0.84 -26.00
CA SER A 27 27.49 2.12 -25.83
C SER A 27 25.97 1.92 -25.77
N PHE A 28 25.44 1.02 -26.60
CA PHE A 28 24.01 0.69 -26.62
C PHE A 28 23.58 -0.02 -25.34
N LEU A 29 24.33 -1.03 -24.88
CA LEU A 29 24.08 -1.75 -23.62
C LEU A 29 24.14 -0.83 -22.39
N LYS A 30 25.08 0.12 -22.35
CA LYS A 30 25.18 1.10 -21.25
C LYS A 30 23.94 1.99 -21.18
N MET A 31 23.39 2.41 -22.33
CA MET A 31 22.19 3.25 -22.36
C MET A 31 20.94 2.51 -21.88
N GLU A 32 20.74 1.25 -22.29
CA GLU A 32 19.61 0.45 -21.79
C GLU A 32 19.73 0.15 -20.29
N PHE A 33 20.95 -0.13 -19.82
CA PHE A 33 21.21 -0.32 -18.40
C PHE A 33 20.95 0.97 -17.59
N LEU A 34 21.40 2.12 -18.08
CA LEU A 34 21.15 3.41 -17.41
C LEU A 34 19.66 3.78 -17.43
N ALA A 35 18.97 3.56 -18.55
CA ALA A 35 17.54 3.83 -18.67
C ALA A 35 16.72 2.92 -17.74
N SER A 36 17.04 1.64 -17.67
CA SER A 36 16.37 0.70 -16.76
C SER A 36 16.67 1.02 -15.29
N ALA A 37 17.93 1.29 -14.92
CA ALA A 37 18.29 1.68 -13.55
C ALA A 37 17.56 2.96 -13.11
N PHE A 38 17.44 3.95 -14.01
CA PHE A 38 16.68 5.16 -13.77
C PHE A 38 15.19 4.88 -13.60
N PHE A 39 14.59 4.06 -14.46
CA PHE A 39 13.17 3.71 -14.41
C PHE A 39 12.84 2.93 -13.12
N TRP A 40 13.65 1.92 -12.77
CA TRP A 40 13.50 1.19 -11.52
C TRP A 40 13.72 2.07 -10.28
N GLY A 41 14.65 3.04 -10.35
CA GLY A 41 14.85 4.03 -9.29
C GLY A 41 13.61 4.92 -9.07
N LEU A 42 13.00 5.42 -10.15
CA LEU A 42 11.77 6.21 -10.09
C LEU A 42 10.57 5.40 -9.57
N VAL A 43 10.40 4.16 -10.03
CA VAL A 43 9.36 3.25 -9.52
C VAL A 43 9.58 2.98 -8.03
N GLY A 44 10.83 2.76 -7.60
CA GLY A 44 11.19 2.59 -6.20
C GLY A 44 10.84 3.80 -5.34
N LEU A 45 11.12 5.02 -5.82
CA LEU A 45 10.75 6.26 -5.12
C LEU A 45 9.23 6.44 -5.01
N LEU A 46 8.48 6.10 -6.05
CA LEU A 46 7.01 6.18 -6.03
C LEU A 46 6.42 5.19 -5.03
N VAL A 47 6.87 3.93 -5.06
CA VAL A 47 6.45 2.91 -4.09
C VAL A 47 6.82 3.34 -2.68
N LEU A 48 8.04 3.84 -2.45
CA LEU A 48 8.48 4.33 -1.16
C LEU A 48 7.61 5.49 -0.66
N SER A 49 7.25 6.45 -1.52
CA SER A 49 6.37 7.57 -1.15
C SER A 49 5.00 7.09 -0.68
N VAL A 50 4.38 6.15 -1.42
CA VAL A 50 3.08 5.57 -1.05
C VAL A 50 3.18 4.75 0.24
N THR A 51 4.28 4.02 0.45
CA THR A 51 4.53 3.27 1.68
C THR A 51 4.74 4.21 2.88
N LEU A 52 5.48 5.31 2.70
CA LEU A 52 5.72 6.30 3.74
C LEU A 52 4.43 7.02 4.15
N GLU A 53 3.58 7.38 3.19
CA GLU A 53 2.28 7.99 3.47
C GLU A 53 1.39 7.06 4.29
N LYS A 54 1.26 5.78 3.88
CA LYS A 54 0.53 4.76 4.63
C LYS A 54 1.08 4.61 6.06
N PHE A 55 2.40 4.56 6.21
CA PHE A 55 3.06 4.42 7.51
C PHE A 55 2.85 5.65 8.41
N ILE A 56 2.90 6.87 7.86
CA ILE A 56 2.68 8.12 8.61
C ILE A 56 1.22 8.19 9.08
N VAL A 57 0.26 7.93 8.19
CA VAL A 57 -1.17 7.94 8.52
C VAL A 57 -1.49 6.88 9.57
N GLU A 58 -1.00 5.65 9.40
CA GLU A 58 -1.24 4.56 10.33
C GLU A 58 -0.65 4.84 11.72
N ASN A 59 0.56 5.39 11.80
CA ASN A 59 1.17 5.76 13.08
C ASN A 59 0.54 6.99 13.73
N ALA A 60 0.06 7.96 12.94
CA ALA A 60 -0.67 9.11 13.46
C ALA A 60 -1.97 8.68 14.14
N LEU A 61 -2.69 7.72 13.54
CA LEU A 61 -3.89 7.11 14.14
C LEU A 61 -3.55 6.31 15.40
N LYS A 62 -2.48 5.49 15.37
CA LYS A 62 -2.03 4.72 16.54
C LYS A 62 -1.68 5.59 17.75
N ARG A 63 -1.02 6.74 17.54
CA ARG A 63 -0.66 7.64 18.64
C ARG A 63 -1.87 8.38 19.24
N LYS A 64 -2.85 8.74 18.40
CA LYS A 64 -4.05 9.44 18.86
C LYS A 64 -5.01 8.50 19.62
N TYR A 65 -5.07 7.23 19.24
CA TYR A 65 -6.05 6.27 19.79
C TYR A 65 -5.47 5.07 20.55
N SER A 66 -4.14 4.97 20.70
CA SER A 66 -3.43 3.89 21.44
C SER A 66 -3.89 2.45 21.09
N LEU A 67 -4.17 2.19 19.81
CA LEU A 67 -4.71 0.89 19.37
C LEU A 67 -3.61 -0.14 19.07
N PRO A 68 -3.71 -1.39 19.55
CA PRO A 68 -2.83 -2.48 19.16
C PRO A 68 -3.04 -2.85 17.68
N VAL A 69 -1.92 -3.17 17.02
CA VAL A 69 -1.72 -3.25 15.56
C VAL A 69 -2.44 -4.47 14.95
N TYR A 70 -2.98 -4.29 13.73
CA TYR A 70 -3.60 -5.29 12.83
C TYR A 70 -5.09 -5.64 13.03
N SER A 71 -5.95 -4.63 13.21
CA SER A 71 -7.37 -4.76 12.85
C SER A 71 -7.84 -3.41 12.34
N LEU A 72 -8.52 -3.39 11.19
CA LEU A 72 -9.05 -2.18 10.57
C LEU A 72 -10.30 -1.76 11.37
N LYS A 73 -10.05 -1.30 12.59
CA LYS A 73 -11.09 -0.93 13.55
C LYS A 73 -11.75 0.36 13.10
N ALA A 74 -13.07 0.35 13.00
CA ALA A 74 -13.85 1.53 12.64
C ALA A 74 -13.99 2.44 13.86
N VAL A 75 -13.49 3.67 13.77
CA VAL A 75 -13.68 4.69 14.81
C VAL A 75 -14.94 5.49 14.49
N ILE A 76 -15.82 5.67 15.47
CA ILE A 76 -17.01 6.51 15.32
C ILE A 76 -16.60 7.97 15.48
N ASP A 77 -16.42 8.65 14.35
CA ASP A 77 -16.00 10.05 14.30
C ASP A 77 -17.18 11.01 14.54
N GLU A 78 -18.33 10.74 13.90
CA GLU A 78 -19.55 11.51 14.05
C GLU A 78 -20.75 10.60 14.35
N LEU A 79 -21.55 10.96 15.36
CA LEU A 79 -22.76 10.26 15.75
C LEU A 79 -23.84 11.25 16.21
N SER A 80 -24.98 11.28 15.52
CA SER A 80 -26.11 12.13 15.91
C SER A 80 -26.79 11.58 17.18
N GLU A 81 -27.13 12.47 18.12
CA GLU A 81 -27.84 12.11 19.36
C GLU A 81 -29.24 11.56 19.12
N ASP A 82 -29.88 11.94 18.02
CA ASP A 82 -31.20 11.45 17.63
C ASP A 82 -31.15 10.07 16.97
N SER A 83 -29.96 9.57 16.65
CA SER A 83 -29.78 8.30 15.96
C SER A 83 -30.17 7.10 16.84
N VAL A 84 -30.69 6.05 16.20
CA VAL A 84 -30.96 4.76 16.84
C VAL A 84 -29.70 4.26 17.55
N LEU A 85 -28.54 4.35 16.90
CA LEU A 85 -27.24 3.97 17.45
C LEU A 85 -26.91 4.69 18.77
N TYR A 86 -27.17 5.99 18.87
CA TYR A 86 -26.93 6.75 20.11
C TYR A 86 -27.88 6.32 21.24
N LYS A 87 -29.16 6.06 20.92
CA LYS A 87 -30.15 5.56 21.88
C LYS A 87 -29.78 4.18 22.45
N TRP A 88 -29.16 3.33 21.64
CA TRP A 88 -28.65 2.02 22.06
C TRP A 88 -27.32 2.08 22.81
N GLY A 89 -26.73 3.27 22.98
CA GLY A 89 -25.58 3.48 23.87
C GLY A 89 -24.23 3.67 23.18
N LEU A 90 -24.17 3.71 21.84
CA LEU A 90 -22.97 4.10 21.11
C LEU A 90 -22.67 5.59 21.34
N ARG A 91 -21.40 5.93 21.38
CA ARG A 91 -20.91 7.30 21.60
C ARG A 91 -19.80 7.62 20.60
N MET A 92 -19.59 8.92 20.37
CA MET A 92 -18.43 9.39 19.61
C MET A 92 -17.13 8.93 20.28
N GLY A 93 -16.16 8.52 19.48
CA GLY A 93 -14.88 8.00 19.95
C GLY A 93 -14.89 6.51 20.30
N ASP A 94 -16.02 5.82 20.23
CA ASP A 94 -16.06 4.36 20.30
C ASP A 94 -15.30 3.75 19.13
N VAL A 95 -14.54 2.69 19.42
CA VAL A 95 -13.79 1.94 18.41
C VAL A 95 -14.44 0.58 18.23
N VAL A 96 -15.12 0.36 17.11
CA VAL A 96 -15.76 -0.93 16.82
C VAL A 96 -14.69 -1.95 16.46
N VAL A 97 -14.64 -3.04 17.23
CA VAL A 97 -13.65 -4.12 17.07
C VAL A 97 -14.26 -5.38 16.45
N ARG A 98 -15.54 -5.66 16.72
CA ARG A 98 -16.27 -6.81 16.16
C ARG A 98 -17.71 -6.47 15.87
N VAL A 99 -18.28 -7.16 14.88
CA VAL A 99 -19.70 -7.07 14.50
C VAL A 99 -20.24 -8.49 14.43
N ASN A 100 -21.31 -8.77 15.16
CA ASN A 100 -21.94 -10.10 15.25
C ASN A 100 -20.97 -11.25 15.61
N GLY A 101 -19.87 -10.93 16.30
CA GLY A 101 -18.83 -11.88 16.67
C GLY A 101 -17.66 -11.98 15.67
N ASP A 102 -17.81 -11.44 14.47
CA ASP A 102 -16.78 -11.41 13.43
C ASP A 102 -15.86 -10.19 13.59
N GLU A 103 -14.55 -10.37 13.36
CA GLU A 103 -13.59 -9.27 13.39
C GLU A 103 -13.78 -8.33 12.20
N LEU A 104 -13.75 -7.02 12.47
CA LEU A 104 -13.83 -6.00 11.45
C LEU A 104 -12.48 -5.90 10.71
N GLU A 105 -12.38 -6.56 9.58
CA GLU A 105 -11.26 -6.39 8.65
C GLU A 105 -11.48 -5.20 7.70
N ASN A 106 -12.73 -4.79 7.47
CA ASN A 106 -13.06 -3.74 6.50
C ASN A 106 -14.37 -3.02 6.83
N THR A 107 -14.36 -1.69 6.79
CA THR A 107 -15.54 -0.84 7.09
C THR A 107 -16.71 -1.08 6.13
N PHE A 108 -16.43 -1.50 4.88
CA PHE A 108 -17.44 -1.82 3.87
C PHE A 108 -18.40 -2.96 4.24
N LEU A 109 -18.03 -3.82 5.20
CA LEU A 109 -18.88 -4.94 5.63
C LEU A 109 -20.02 -4.47 6.56
N PHE A 110 -19.88 -3.30 7.18
CA PHE A 110 -20.86 -2.77 8.12
C PHE A 110 -22.22 -2.49 7.47
N ASP A 111 -22.22 -1.84 6.30
CA ASP A 111 -23.45 -1.52 5.58
C ASP A 111 -24.21 -2.78 5.14
N ASN A 112 -23.48 -3.84 4.77
CA ASN A 112 -24.09 -5.12 4.40
C ASN A 112 -24.71 -5.81 5.62
N TRP A 113 -24.00 -5.85 6.75
CA TRP A 113 -24.53 -6.44 7.98
C TRP A 113 -25.79 -5.74 8.49
N TRP A 114 -25.87 -4.41 8.34
CA TRP A 114 -27.03 -3.60 8.72
C TRP A 114 -28.24 -3.78 7.78
N GLN A 115 -27.99 -4.11 6.52
CA GLN A 115 -29.08 -4.40 5.57
C GLN A 115 -29.64 -5.82 5.77
N ASP A 116 -28.77 -6.79 6.02
CA ASP A 116 -29.15 -8.21 6.06
C ASP A 116 -29.73 -8.68 7.40
N ASN A 117 -29.57 -7.91 8.49
CA ASN A 117 -30.00 -8.31 9.83
C ASN A 117 -30.88 -7.26 10.51
N ASP A 118 -31.93 -7.71 11.20
CA ASP A 118 -32.81 -6.86 12.02
C ASP A 118 -32.14 -6.39 13.32
N SER A 119 -31.08 -7.08 13.74
CA SER A 119 -30.27 -6.70 14.89
C SER A 119 -28.80 -6.98 14.65
N VAL A 120 -27.95 -6.07 15.12
CA VAL A 120 -26.50 -6.16 14.98
C VAL A 120 -25.87 -5.98 16.36
N THR A 121 -25.01 -6.90 16.77
CA THR A 121 -24.23 -6.82 18.01
C THR A 121 -22.84 -6.26 17.73
N LEU A 122 -22.55 -5.10 18.29
CA LEU A 122 -21.28 -4.41 18.13
C LEU A 122 -20.44 -4.60 19.39
N ALA A 123 -19.23 -5.10 19.24
CA ALA A 123 -18.22 -5.00 20.28
C ALA A 123 -17.44 -3.70 20.05
N VAL A 124 -17.50 -2.79 21.01
CA VAL A 124 -16.84 -1.50 20.96
C VAL A 124 -15.82 -1.36 22.08
N LEU A 125 -14.71 -0.69 21.79
CA LEU A 125 -13.72 -0.32 22.77
C LEU A 125 -13.99 1.13 23.20
N ARG A 126 -14.25 1.34 24.49
CA ARG A 126 -14.40 2.66 25.12
C ARG A 126 -13.55 2.69 26.38
N ASP A 127 -12.71 3.70 26.55
CA ASP A 127 -11.80 3.82 27.70
C ASP A 127 -10.96 2.55 27.97
N ASN A 128 -10.54 1.89 26.89
CA ASN A 128 -9.79 0.63 26.92
C ASN A 128 -10.54 -0.57 27.53
N GLN A 129 -11.87 -0.49 27.64
CA GLN A 129 -12.76 -1.58 28.01
C GLN A 129 -13.60 -2.00 26.81
N GLU A 130 -13.80 -3.30 26.65
CA GLU A 130 -14.67 -3.84 25.60
C GLU A 130 -16.12 -3.91 26.11
N LEU A 131 -17.03 -3.26 25.39
CA LEU A 131 -18.45 -3.22 25.65
C LEU A 131 -19.19 -3.89 24.50
N GLN A 132 -20.22 -4.68 24.81
CA GLN A 132 -21.11 -5.22 23.80
C GLN A 132 -22.41 -4.41 23.77
N ILE A 133 -22.74 -3.92 22.57
CA ILE A 133 -23.93 -3.12 22.31
C ILE A 133 -24.72 -3.80 21.22
N THR A 134 -25.89 -4.33 21.55
CA THR A 134 -26.82 -4.89 20.56
C THR A 134 -27.78 -3.81 20.11
N VAL A 135 -27.70 -3.44 18.84
CA VAL A 135 -28.58 -2.48 18.19
C VAL A 135 -29.65 -3.24 17.42
N LYS A 136 -30.91 -2.78 17.53
CA LYS A 136 -32.01 -3.29 16.72
C LYS A 136 -32.48 -2.23 15.74
N LYS A 137 -32.83 -2.66 14.53
CA LYS A 137 -33.54 -1.87 13.52
C LYS A 137 -34.99 -1.77 13.98
N GLU A 138 -35.45 -0.57 14.32
CA GLU A 138 -36.86 -0.32 14.64
C GLU A 138 -37.71 -0.25 13.37
#